data_AF-A0A2G5VGU1-F1
#
_entry.id   AF-A0A2G5VGU1-F1
#
_cell.length_a   1.000
_cell.length_b   1.000
_cell.length_c   1.000
_cell.angle_alpha   90.00
_cell.angle_beta   90.00
_cell.angle_gamma   90.00
#
_symmetry.space_group_name_H-M   'P 1'
#
loop_
_entity.id
_entity.type
_entity.pdbx_description
1 polymer ?
#
loop_
_entity_poly.entity_id
_entity_poly.type
_entity_poly.pdbx_seq_one_letter_code
_entity_poly.pdbx_strand_id
1 'polypeptide(L)'
;MLISLTVAVDALKPIVPCSLLSLSMVPFASCAIVIGGASWIVPSHIAQKLDNMLYKSYMRLCLFVFENLSGVEITVYGSKEVLNKSGAPENALLVSNHQSNVDWIIPVMLAARHGDGGNEQAFRVMVKNSIHLVPMFGWYIFQHGYIYVRRFGEFIGAPVLRQLNWLNQSMPPYWLLIFPEGTRLTAKKKKLVKSSNQFLESNGRQPMQNVLCPRSGGLQLALDNLSTLDAIYDVTVMYGQMRMPERRGMAPGMFDFCCGPQTFKHLHIHLNRIPIEQVPKEKLALRNWTIDRFVEKERIIDEFYSDSPEGGTPLPCVPISQTLPSTLFFSAALVAPFFSRTIGRIYLLTIASSPLLIAWLHIRKCV
;
A
#
# COMPACT_ATOMS: atom_id res chain seq x y z
N MET A 1 -25.85 24.73 23.25
CA MET A 1 -26.38 23.45 22.73
C MET A 1 -25.91 23.15 21.30
N LEU A 2 -26.11 24.07 20.33
CA LEU A 2 -25.63 23.87 18.95
C LEU A 2 -24.10 23.75 18.83
N ILE A 3 -23.32 24.61 19.49
CA ILE A 3 -21.84 24.54 19.48
C ILE A 3 -21.36 23.21 20.06
N SER A 4 -21.94 22.77 21.18
CA SER A 4 -21.60 21.48 21.81
C SER A 4 -21.96 20.29 20.92
N LEU A 5 -23.08 20.35 20.19
CA LEU A 5 -23.47 19.33 19.22
C LEU A 5 -22.51 19.31 18.02
N THR A 6 -22.13 20.47 17.48
CA THR A 6 -21.17 20.57 16.38
C THR A 6 -19.80 20.03 16.79
N VAL A 7 -19.31 20.36 17.98
CA VAL A 7 -18.06 19.83 18.53
C VAL A 7 -18.15 18.32 18.76
N ALA A 8 -19.28 17.82 19.26
CA ALA A 8 -19.48 16.39 19.41
C ALA A 8 -19.49 15.67 18.05
N VAL A 9 -20.23 16.17 17.05
CA VAL A 9 -20.25 15.60 15.69
C VAL A 9 -18.86 15.64 15.05
N ASP A 10 -18.11 16.74 15.23
CA ASP A 10 -16.74 16.88 14.76
C ASP A 10 -15.80 15.84 15.41
N ALA A 11 -15.91 15.64 16.72
CA ALA A 11 -15.14 14.64 17.45
C ALA A 11 -15.48 13.19 17.04
N LEU A 12 -16.69 12.94 16.53
CA LEU A 12 -17.11 11.62 16.05
C LEU A 12 -16.71 11.38 14.58
N LYS A 13 -16.25 12.40 13.83
CA LYS A 13 -15.83 12.24 12.42
C LYS A 13 -14.86 11.07 12.18
N PRO A 14 -13.87 10.80 13.05
CA PRO A 14 -12.96 9.67 12.85
C PRO A 14 -13.59 8.29 13.05
N ILE A 15 -14.75 8.19 13.72
CA ILE A 15 -15.35 6.90 14.06
C ILE A 15 -15.77 6.13 12.82
N VAL A 16 -16.40 6.79 11.85
CA VAL A 16 -16.86 6.15 10.61
C VAL A 16 -15.70 5.54 9.83
N PRO A 17 -14.67 6.30 9.39
CA PRO A 17 -13.56 5.72 8.65
C PRO A 17 -12.75 4.72 9.48
N CYS A 18 -12.57 4.96 10.79
CA CYS A 18 -11.89 4.01 11.67
C CYS A 18 -12.65 2.68 11.74
N SER A 19 -13.97 2.72 11.94
CA SER A 19 -14.82 1.52 12.01
C SER A 19 -14.83 0.78 10.69
N LEU A 20 -14.96 1.51 9.57
CA LEU A 20 -14.93 0.94 8.23
C LEU A 20 -13.59 0.28 7.90
N LEU A 21 -12.45 0.82 8.35
CA LEU A 21 -11.13 0.24 8.06
C LEU A 21 -10.72 -0.87 9.04
N SER A 22 -11.17 -0.80 10.31
CA SER A 22 -10.74 -1.75 11.35
C SER A 22 -11.72 -2.90 11.55
N LEU A 23 -13.00 -2.60 11.73
CA LEU A 23 -14.00 -3.61 12.11
C LEU A 23 -14.40 -4.48 10.91
N SER A 24 -14.39 -3.93 9.70
CA SER A 24 -14.71 -4.67 8.46
C SER A 24 -13.74 -5.83 8.19
N MET A 25 -12.60 -5.86 8.88
CA MET A 25 -11.69 -7.00 8.86
C MET A 25 -12.33 -8.29 9.38
N VAL A 26 -13.31 -8.21 10.27
CA VAL A 26 -14.00 -9.39 10.80
C VAL A 26 -14.88 -10.07 9.72
N PRO A 27 -15.83 -9.38 9.05
CA PRO A 27 -16.57 -9.98 7.95
C PRO A 27 -15.68 -10.37 6.79
N PHE A 28 -14.65 -9.58 6.48
CA PHE A 28 -13.67 -9.90 5.45
C PHE A 28 -12.94 -11.22 5.73
N ALA A 29 -12.37 -11.38 6.93
CA ALA A 29 -11.68 -12.60 7.32
C ALA A 29 -12.64 -13.80 7.42
N SER A 30 -13.88 -13.58 7.85
CA SER A 30 -14.91 -14.62 7.86
C SER A 30 -15.15 -15.15 6.44
N CYS A 31 -15.29 -14.26 5.45
CA CYS A 31 -15.42 -14.65 4.05
C CYS A 31 -14.16 -15.37 3.54
N ALA A 32 -12.97 -14.88 3.89
CA ALA A 32 -11.72 -15.51 3.48
C ALA A 32 -11.55 -16.93 4.03
N ILE A 33 -11.93 -17.17 5.29
CA ILE A 33 -11.91 -18.53 5.88
C ILE A 33 -12.87 -19.45 5.13
N VAL A 34 -14.06 -18.97 4.77
CA VAL A 34 -15.03 -19.75 4.00
C VAL A 34 -14.50 -20.07 2.60
N ILE A 35 -13.93 -19.08 1.90
CA ILE A 35 -13.29 -19.29 0.58
C ILE A 35 -12.13 -20.29 0.72
N GLY A 36 -11.30 -20.15 1.75
CA GLY A 36 -10.20 -21.06 2.03
C GLY A 36 -10.66 -22.49 2.28
N GLY A 37 -11.74 -22.70 3.03
CA GLY A 37 -12.36 -24.02 3.22
C GLY A 37 -12.95 -24.59 1.92
N ALA A 38 -13.66 -23.76 1.16
CA ALA A 38 -14.22 -24.15 -0.13
C ALA A 38 -13.16 -24.51 -1.16
N SER A 39 -11.96 -23.90 -1.10
CA SER A 39 -10.85 -24.16 -2.02
C SER A 39 -10.37 -25.62 -2.03
N TRP A 40 -10.75 -26.42 -1.03
CA TRP A 40 -10.41 -27.85 -0.96
C TRP A 40 -11.26 -28.71 -1.89
N ILE A 41 -12.41 -28.20 -2.31
CA ILE A 41 -13.39 -28.93 -3.13
C ILE A 41 -13.69 -28.23 -4.46
N VAL A 42 -13.40 -26.93 -4.60
CA VAL A 42 -13.54 -26.21 -5.86
C VAL A 42 -12.20 -26.11 -6.61
N PRO A 43 -12.21 -26.03 -7.96
CA PRO A 43 -11.01 -25.77 -8.74
C PRO A 43 -10.26 -24.51 -8.28
N SER A 44 -8.93 -24.56 -8.30
CA SER A 44 -8.05 -23.48 -7.84
C SER A 44 -8.34 -22.12 -8.48
N HIS A 45 -8.63 -22.10 -9.79
CA HIS A 45 -8.96 -20.87 -10.51
C HIS A 45 -10.27 -20.21 -10.01
N ILE A 46 -11.24 -21.01 -9.54
CA ILE A 46 -12.48 -20.49 -8.97
C ILE A 46 -12.21 -19.89 -7.59
N ALA A 47 -11.48 -20.62 -6.74
CA ALA A 47 -11.08 -20.11 -5.42
C ALA A 47 -10.28 -18.81 -5.55
N GLN A 48 -9.34 -18.74 -6.50
CA GLN A 48 -8.56 -17.54 -6.77
C GLN A 48 -9.42 -16.37 -7.26
N LYS A 49 -10.41 -16.64 -8.12
CA LYS A 49 -11.36 -15.62 -8.58
C LYS A 49 -12.18 -15.06 -7.42
N LEU A 50 -12.66 -15.92 -6.52
CA LEU A 50 -13.41 -15.51 -5.33
C LEU A 50 -12.55 -14.69 -4.36
N ASP A 51 -11.30 -15.11 -4.11
CA ASP A 51 -10.36 -14.35 -3.29
C ASP A 51 -10.06 -12.97 -3.91
N ASN A 52 -9.78 -12.91 -5.22
CA ASN A 52 -9.56 -11.65 -5.93
C ASN A 52 -10.78 -10.72 -5.86
N MET A 53 -11.99 -11.26 -5.96
CA MET A 53 -13.23 -10.48 -5.80
C MET A 53 -13.40 -9.96 -4.38
N LEU A 54 -13.11 -10.77 -3.35
CA LEU A 54 -13.15 -10.36 -1.95
C LEU A 54 -12.13 -9.26 -1.66
N TYR A 55 -10.88 -9.45 -2.09
CA TYR A 55 -9.81 -8.48 -1.92
C TYR A 55 -10.11 -7.17 -2.62
N LYS A 56 -10.54 -7.22 -3.89
CA LYS A 56 -10.94 -6.04 -4.66
C LYS A 56 -12.05 -5.27 -3.96
N SER A 57 -13.05 -5.98 -3.43
CA SER A 57 -14.14 -5.37 -2.67
C SER A 57 -13.62 -4.66 -1.42
N TYR A 58 -12.66 -5.27 -0.71
CA TYR A 58 -12.04 -4.64 0.45
C TYR A 58 -11.19 -3.41 0.10
N MET A 59 -10.40 -3.49 -0.98
CA MET A 59 -9.66 -2.32 -1.50
C MET A 59 -10.61 -1.20 -1.93
N ARG A 60 -11.77 -1.51 -2.52
CA ARG A 60 -12.81 -0.53 -2.86
C ARG A 60 -13.45 0.13 -1.65
N LEU A 61 -13.64 -0.61 -0.55
CA LEU A 61 -13.99 -0.02 0.75
C LEU A 61 -12.91 0.93 1.25
N CYS A 62 -11.63 0.56 1.14
CA CYS A 62 -10.54 1.47 1.50
C CYS A 62 -10.54 2.72 0.61
N LEU A 63 -10.72 2.59 -0.70
CA LEU A 63 -10.81 3.73 -1.63
C LEU A 63 -12.02 4.62 -1.33
N PHE A 64 -13.15 4.05 -0.91
CA PHE A 64 -14.27 4.84 -0.40
C PHE A 64 -13.83 5.75 0.75
N VAL A 65 -13.09 5.22 1.72
CA VAL A 65 -12.61 5.99 2.87
C VAL A 65 -11.55 7.02 2.46
N PHE A 66 -10.54 6.60 1.70
CA PHE A 66 -9.37 7.41 1.39
C PHE A 66 -9.56 8.39 0.23
N GLU A 67 -10.57 8.20 -0.62
CA GLU A 67 -10.88 9.12 -1.72
C GLU A 67 -12.27 9.77 -1.57
N ASN A 68 -13.35 8.99 -1.50
CA ASN A 68 -14.70 9.54 -1.55
C ASN A 68 -15.11 10.23 -0.23
N LEU A 69 -14.79 9.64 0.91
CA LEU A 69 -15.11 10.18 2.24
C LEU A 69 -14.10 11.24 2.68
N SER A 70 -12.81 11.05 2.36
CA SER A 70 -11.77 12.03 2.68
C SER A 70 -11.97 13.33 1.90
N GLY A 71 -12.38 13.25 0.63
CA GLY A 71 -12.39 14.39 -0.29
C GLY A 71 -10.98 14.78 -0.76
N VAL A 72 -10.07 13.81 -0.87
CA VAL A 72 -8.70 14.05 -1.35
C VAL A 72 -8.69 14.63 -2.77
N GLU A 73 -7.83 15.62 -2.99
CA GLU A 73 -7.51 16.15 -4.30
C GLU A 73 -6.18 15.55 -4.75
N ILE A 74 -6.22 14.78 -5.84
CA ILE A 74 -5.05 14.08 -6.36
C ILE A 74 -4.55 14.80 -7.61
N THR A 75 -3.27 15.14 -7.64
CA THR A 75 -2.60 15.69 -8.81
C THR A 75 -1.45 14.77 -9.22
N VAL A 76 -1.43 14.36 -10.49
CA VAL A 76 -0.38 13.48 -11.02
C VAL A 76 0.53 14.21 -11.99
N TYR A 77 1.82 13.94 -11.89
CA TYR A 77 2.90 14.48 -12.71
C TYR A 77 3.64 13.33 -13.42
N GLY A 78 4.40 13.67 -14.46
CA GLY A 78 5.21 12.71 -15.20
C GLY A 78 4.48 12.07 -16.39
N SER A 79 4.71 10.79 -16.62
CA SER A 79 4.34 10.10 -17.86
C SER A 79 2.83 9.86 -17.95
N LYS A 80 2.11 10.75 -18.65
CA LYS A 80 0.65 10.68 -18.89
C LYS A 80 0.20 9.35 -19.48
N GLU A 81 1.08 8.67 -20.22
CA GLU A 81 0.84 7.34 -20.79
C GLU A 81 0.49 6.29 -19.73
N VAL A 82 0.98 6.43 -18.49
CA VAL A 82 0.66 5.51 -17.40
C VAL A 82 -0.80 5.62 -16.97
N LEU A 83 -1.36 6.83 -16.99
CA LEU A 83 -2.74 7.09 -16.59
C LEU A 83 -3.75 6.63 -17.65
N ASN A 84 -3.34 6.64 -18.92
CA ASN A 84 -4.20 6.33 -20.06
C ASN A 84 -3.97 4.90 -20.61
N LYS A 85 -3.17 4.08 -19.91
CA LYS A 85 -2.86 2.73 -20.36
C LYS A 85 -4.11 1.85 -20.27
N SER A 86 -4.68 1.57 -21.43
CA SER A 86 -5.70 0.53 -21.64
C SER A 86 -5.02 -0.80 -22.00
N GLY A 87 -5.71 -1.91 -21.75
CA GLY A 87 -5.24 -3.25 -22.10
C GLY A 87 -5.05 -4.20 -20.91
N ALA A 88 -4.35 -5.31 -21.16
CA ALA A 88 -4.13 -6.34 -20.16
C ALA A 88 -3.30 -5.79 -18.98
N PRO A 89 -3.62 -6.18 -17.73
CA PRO A 89 -2.87 -5.71 -16.58
C PRO A 89 -1.44 -6.24 -16.57
N GLU A 90 -0.49 -5.39 -16.22
CA GLU A 90 0.94 -5.73 -16.15
C GLU A 90 1.33 -6.37 -14.81
N ASN A 91 2.35 -7.22 -14.85
CA ASN A 91 3.16 -7.59 -13.70
C ASN A 91 4.17 -6.48 -13.44
N ALA A 92 4.03 -5.80 -12.30
CA ALA A 92 4.86 -4.63 -12.03
C ALA A 92 5.38 -4.56 -10.60
N LEU A 93 6.55 -3.94 -10.47
CA LEU A 93 7.03 -3.44 -9.19
C LEU A 93 6.64 -1.97 -9.05
N LEU A 94 6.15 -1.58 -7.87
CA LEU A 94 6.00 -0.18 -7.52
C LEU A 94 7.10 0.21 -6.54
N VAL A 95 7.91 1.19 -6.92
CA VAL A 95 9.00 1.71 -6.09
C VAL A 95 8.63 3.11 -5.67
N SER A 96 8.49 3.32 -4.36
CA SER A 96 8.08 4.61 -3.81
C SER A 96 9.00 5.10 -2.69
N ASN A 97 9.05 6.42 -2.50
CA ASN A 97 9.48 7.00 -1.23
C ASN A 97 8.45 6.68 -0.12
N HIS A 98 8.87 6.70 1.14
CA HIS A 98 8.06 6.33 2.30
C HIS A 98 8.10 7.40 3.40
N GLN A 99 7.01 8.13 3.57
CA GLN A 99 6.89 9.27 4.47
C GLN A 99 5.71 9.13 5.45
N SER A 100 4.65 8.41 5.09
CA SER A 100 3.41 8.27 5.88
C SER A 100 2.93 6.82 6.04
N ASN A 101 2.05 6.58 7.02
CA ASN A 101 1.22 5.36 7.04
C ASN A 101 0.05 5.40 6.04
N VAL A 102 -0.10 6.47 5.27
CA VAL A 102 -1.04 6.57 4.15
C VAL A 102 -0.41 6.02 2.86
N ASP A 103 0.92 6.00 2.71
CA ASP A 103 1.57 5.71 1.44
C ASP A 103 1.18 4.36 0.79
N TRP A 104 0.74 3.37 1.58
CA TRP A 104 0.33 2.07 1.05
C TRP A 104 -0.94 2.13 0.19
N ILE A 105 -1.86 3.07 0.45
CA ILE A 105 -3.10 3.17 -0.32
C ILE A 105 -2.87 3.85 -1.67
N ILE A 106 -1.81 4.64 -1.83
CA ILE A 106 -1.55 5.41 -3.05
C ILE A 106 -1.37 4.50 -4.27
N PRO A 107 -0.56 3.42 -4.22
CA PRO A 107 -0.56 2.38 -5.24
C PRO A 107 -1.92 1.78 -5.57
N VAL A 108 -2.81 1.64 -4.58
CA VAL A 108 -4.17 1.13 -4.79
C VAL A 108 -5.02 2.16 -5.53
N MET A 109 -4.87 3.46 -5.21
CA MET A 109 -5.49 4.55 -5.96
C MET A 109 -5.07 4.50 -7.42
N LEU A 110 -3.77 4.31 -7.70
CA LEU A 110 -3.26 4.16 -9.07
C LEU A 110 -3.79 2.88 -9.75
N ALA A 111 -3.75 1.74 -9.05
CA ALA A 111 -4.22 0.46 -9.58
C ALA A 111 -5.71 0.47 -9.91
N ALA A 112 -6.54 1.19 -9.15
CA ALA A 112 -7.99 1.33 -9.41
C ALA A 112 -8.32 1.99 -10.75
N ARG A 113 -7.35 2.71 -11.32
CA ARG A 113 -7.45 3.41 -12.61
C ARG A 113 -6.66 2.70 -13.71
N HIS A 114 -6.05 1.57 -13.40
CA HIS A 114 -5.28 0.79 -14.36
C HIS A 114 -6.17 -0.29 -14.99
N GLY A 115 -6.51 -0.09 -16.27
CA GLY A 115 -7.45 -0.94 -17.02
C GLY A 115 -8.93 -0.65 -16.73
N ASP A 116 -9.81 -1.15 -17.59
CA ASP A 116 -11.24 -0.74 -17.65
C ASP A 116 -12.04 -1.00 -16.37
N GLY A 117 -11.62 -1.98 -15.56
CA GLY A 117 -12.28 -2.34 -14.29
C GLY A 117 -11.45 -2.08 -13.04
N GLY A 118 -10.27 -1.48 -13.17
CA GLY A 118 -9.24 -1.40 -12.12
C GLY A 118 -8.52 -2.73 -11.87
N ASN A 119 -7.28 -2.65 -11.39
CA ASN A 119 -6.39 -3.77 -11.12
C ASN A 119 -6.02 -3.91 -9.62
N GLU A 120 -6.85 -3.40 -8.72
CA GLU A 120 -6.55 -3.39 -7.27
C GLU A 120 -6.40 -4.81 -6.70
N GLN A 121 -7.04 -5.82 -7.31
CA GLN A 121 -6.88 -7.23 -6.93
C GLN A 121 -5.44 -7.76 -7.07
N ALA A 122 -4.62 -7.11 -7.90
CA ALA A 122 -3.23 -7.47 -8.13
C ALA A 122 -2.28 -6.87 -7.08
N PHE A 123 -2.76 -5.96 -6.22
CA PHE A 123 -1.90 -5.22 -5.31
C PHE A 123 -1.29 -6.10 -4.21
N ARG A 124 0.03 -6.03 -4.04
CA ARG A 124 0.82 -6.74 -3.03
C ARG A 124 1.83 -5.79 -2.41
N VAL A 125 2.32 -6.12 -1.22
CA VAL A 125 3.34 -5.31 -0.55
C VAL A 125 4.44 -6.19 0.06
N MET A 126 5.70 -5.76 -0.05
CA MET A 126 6.78 -6.25 0.80
C MET A 126 6.68 -5.62 2.20
N VAL A 127 6.16 -6.39 3.16
CA VAL A 127 5.84 -5.91 4.51
C VAL A 127 6.84 -6.36 5.56
N LYS A 128 6.85 -5.66 6.70
CA LYS A 128 7.65 -6.08 7.87
C LYS A 128 7.14 -7.42 8.39
N ASN A 129 8.06 -8.28 8.83
CA ASN A 129 7.67 -9.58 9.38
C ASN A 129 6.60 -9.48 10.46
N SER A 130 6.73 -8.55 11.41
CA SER A 130 5.79 -8.38 12.53
C SER A 130 4.32 -8.16 12.13
N ILE A 131 4.02 -7.81 10.87
CA ILE A 131 2.65 -7.65 10.39
C ILE A 131 1.89 -8.98 10.40
N HIS A 132 2.57 -10.13 10.39
CA HIS A 132 1.90 -11.43 10.51
C HIS A 132 1.16 -11.60 11.84
N LEU A 133 1.52 -10.82 12.88
CA LEU A 133 0.88 -10.82 14.19
C LEU A 133 -0.40 -9.99 14.25
N VAL A 134 -0.72 -9.23 13.18
CA VAL A 134 -1.96 -8.45 13.15
C VAL A 134 -3.14 -9.43 13.02
N PRO A 135 -4.08 -9.46 13.99
CA PRO A 135 -5.16 -10.45 14.01
C PRO A 135 -5.94 -10.49 12.70
N MET A 136 -6.16 -11.70 12.17
CA MET A 136 -6.81 -12.01 10.88
C MET A 136 -6.09 -11.45 9.64
N PHE A 137 -5.74 -10.16 9.63
CA PHE A 137 -5.13 -9.46 8.51
C PHE A 137 -3.78 -10.05 8.11
N GLY A 138 -2.90 -10.33 9.08
CA GLY A 138 -1.58 -10.90 8.80
C GLY A 138 -1.67 -12.26 8.10
N TRP A 139 -2.57 -13.12 8.56
CA TRP A 139 -2.82 -14.40 7.89
C TRP A 139 -3.38 -14.21 6.47
N TYR A 140 -4.36 -13.32 6.31
CA TYR A 140 -4.98 -13.13 5.01
C TYR A 140 -4.00 -12.60 3.97
N ILE A 141 -3.24 -11.54 4.28
CA ILE A 141 -2.35 -10.94 3.28
C ILE A 141 -1.23 -11.90 2.87
N PHE A 142 -0.80 -12.80 3.76
CA PHE A 142 0.10 -13.89 3.40
C PHE A 142 -0.50 -14.76 2.28
N GLN A 143 -1.73 -15.22 2.47
CA GLN A 143 -2.43 -16.04 1.48
C GLN A 143 -2.66 -15.31 0.17
N HIS A 144 -2.95 -14.01 0.25
CA HIS A 144 -3.15 -13.20 -0.94
C HIS A 144 -1.84 -12.99 -1.72
N GLY A 145 -0.67 -13.13 -1.09
CA GLY A 145 0.65 -13.04 -1.75
C GLY A 145 1.53 -11.88 -1.34
N TYR A 146 1.25 -11.27 -0.18
CA TYR A 146 2.18 -10.31 0.40
C TYR A 146 3.45 -11.02 0.86
N ILE A 147 4.56 -10.27 0.83
CA ILE A 147 5.88 -10.84 1.09
C ILE A 147 6.38 -10.33 2.43
N TYR A 148 6.59 -11.24 3.38
CA TYR A 148 7.13 -10.90 4.69
C TYR A 148 8.65 -10.83 4.68
N VAL A 149 9.18 -9.69 5.14
CA VAL A 149 10.62 -9.43 5.23
C VAL A 149 11.03 -9.18 6.68
N ARG A 150 11.96 -10.00 7.18
CA ARG A 150 12.61 -9.80 8.48
C ARG A 150 13.68 -8.70 8.35
N ARG A 151 13.51 -7.60 9.09
CA ARG A 151 14.41 -6.43 9.07
C ARG A 151 15.43 -6.40 10.22
N PHE A 152 15.24 -7.23 11.24
CA PHE A 152 16.09 -7.31 12.44
C PHE A 152 16.72 -8.70 12.51
N GLY A 153 18.00 -8.76 12.90
CA GLY A 153 18.79 -9.98 12.89
C GLY A 153 19.35 -10.32 11.50
N GLU A 154 19.86 -11.55 11.35
CA GLU A 154 20.36 -12.05 10.07
C GLU A 154 19.22 -12.13 9.05
N PHE A 155 19.52 -11.73 7.81
CA PHE A 155 18.56 -11.81 6.71
C PHE A 155 18.27 -13.28 6.38
N ILE A 156 17.01 -13.69 6.53
CA ILE A 156 16.56 -15.04 6.19
C ILE A 156 15.89 -14.99 4.81
N GLY A 157 16.65 -15.29 3.76
CA GLY A 157 16.17 -15.18 2.37
C GLY A 157 15.17 -16.25 1.96
N ALA A 158 15.29 -17.48 2.46
CA ALA A 158 14.52 -18.62 1.94
C ALA A 158 12.98 -18.43 1.95
N PRO A 159 12.34 -17.91 3.02
CA PRO A 159 10.90 -17.61 3.00
C PRO A 159 10.52 -16.54 1.98
N VAL A 160 11.36 -15.50 1.79
CA VAL A 160 11.14 -14.41 0.83
C VAL A 160 11.19 -14.97 -0.59
N LEU A 161 12.20 -15.78 -0.91
CA LEU A 161 12.36 -16.41 -2.22
C LEU A 161 11.16 -17.33 -2.55
N ARG A 162 10.69 -18.12 -1.58
CA ARG A 162 9.48 -18.95 -1.76
C ARG A 162 8.24 -18.11 -2.10
N GLN A 163 8.04 -17.01 -1.38
CA GLN A 163 6.90 -16.11 -1.62
C GLN A 163 7.00 -15.42 -3.00
N LEU A 164 8.18 -14.96 -3.40
CA LEU A 164 8.42 -14.37 -4.72
C LEU A 164 8.17 -15.37 -5.86
N ASN A 165 8.71 -16.59 -5.74
CA ASN A 165 8.51 -17.63 -6.75
C ASN A 165 7.03 -18.01 -6.89
N TRP A 166 6.30 -18.10 -5.77
CA TRP A 166 4.86 -18.36 -5.79
C TRP A 166 4.09 -17.22 -6.46
N LEU A 167 4.43 -15.96 -6.15
CA LEU A 167 3.82 -14.79 -6.79
C LEU A 167 4.02 -14.80 -8.31
N ASN A 168 5.25 -15.08 -8.77
CA ASN A 168 5.60 -15.16 -10.20
C ASN A 168 4.84 -16.25 -10.95
N GLN A 169 4.67 -17.42 -10.33
CA GLN A 169 4.11 -18.61 -11.00
C GLN A 169 2.59 -18.74 -10.87
N SER A 170 2.02 -18.35 -9.74
CA SER A 170 0.64 -18.72 -9.37
C SER A 170 -0.35 -17.56 -9.35
N MET A 171 0.15 -16.31 -9.33
CA MET A 171 -0.64 -15.11 -9.06
C MET A 171 -0.49 -13.93 -10.06
N PRO A 172 -0.02 -14.08 -11.32
CA PRO A 172 -0.16 -13.01 -12.30
C PRO A 172 -1.63 -12.64 -12.61
N PRO A 173 -1.95 -11.35 -12.86
CA PRO A 173 -1.06 -10.21 -12.74
C PRO A 173 -0.85 -9.75 -11.28
N TYR A 174 0.33 -9.21 -10.96
CA TYR A 174 0.63 -8.64 -9.64
C TYR A 174 1.27 -7.25 -9.70
N TRP A 175 0.98 -6.43 -8.70
CA TRP A 175 1.53 -5.09 -8.48
C TRP A 175 2.19 -5.04 -7.10
N LEU A 176 3.49 -5.31 -7.05
CA LEU A 176 4.24 -5.46 -5.80
C LEU A 176 4.92 -4.14 -5.38
N LEU A 177 4.42 -3.55 -4.29
CA LEU A 177 4.98 -2.36 -3.69
C LEU A 177 6.22 -2.67 -2.84
N ILE A 178 7.28 -1.91 -3.10
CA ILE A 178 8.53 -1.90 -2.36
C ILE A 178 8.86 -0.45 -1.98
N PHE A 179 9.23 -0.26 -0.71
CA PHE A 179 9.80 1.00 -0.23
C PHE A 179 11.30 0.77 0.05
N PRO A 180 12.21 1.05 -0.89
CA PRO A 180 13.64 0.79 -0.72
C PRO A 180 14.28 1.51 0.49
N GLU A 181 13.72 2.63 0.95
CA GLU A 181 14.14 3.30 2.19
C GLU A 181 14.06 2.37 3.41
N GLY A 182 13.18 1.37 3.38
CA GLY A 182 13.05 0.36 4.43
C GLY A 182 12.47 0.89 5.74
N THR A 183 12.02 2.15 5.79
CA THR A 183 11.34 2.77 6.94
C THR A 183 10.84 4.15 6.52
N ARG A 184 9.82 4.66 7.24
CA ARG A 184 9.32 6.02 7.00
C ARG A 184 10.35 7.06 7.41
N LEU A 185 10.61 8.02 6.52
CA LEU A 185 11.23 9.28 6.87
C LEU A 185 10.28 10.07 7.76
N THR A 186 10.75 10.49 8.93
CA THR A 186 9.97 11.27 9.88
C THR A 186 10.89 12.26 10.57
N ALA A 187 10.45 13.50 10.79
CA ALA A 187 11.24 14.57 11.44
C ALA A 187 11.85 14.17 12.80
N LYS A 188 11.20 13.24 13.52
CA LYS A 188 11.67 12.72 14.82
C LYS A 188 12.90 11.81 14.73
N LYS A 189 13.26 11.28 13.54
CA LYS A 189 14.33 10.29 13.36
C LYS A 189 15.63 10.90 12.81
N LYS A 190 16.11 12.00 13.42
CA LYS A 190 17.35 12.70 12.99
C LYS A 190 18.56 11.76 12.88
N LYS A 191 18.71 10.80 13.80
CA LYS A 191 19.81 9.80 13.78
C LYS A 191 19.81 8.96 12.50
N LEU A 192 18.62 8.60 12.00
CA LEU A 192 18.47 7.78 10.80
C LEU A 192 18.90 8.56 9.55
N VAL A 193 18.45 9.82 9.43
CA VAL A 193 18.86 10.73 8.35
C VAL A 193 20.38 10.91 8.35
N LYS A 194 20.97 11.17 9.54
CA LYS A 194 22.43 11.27 9.68
C LYS A 194 23.15 10.01 9.19
N SER A 195 22.72 8.82 9.63
CA SER A 195 23.34 7.56 9.19
C SER A 195 23.20 7.29 7.70
N SER A 196 22.07 7.69 7.11
CA SER A 196 21.81 7.61 5.68
C SER A 196 22.77 8.51 4.90
N ASN A 197 22.94 9.75 5.34
CA ASN A 197 23.79 10.72 4.66
C ASN A 197 25.28 10.41 4.83
N GLN A 198 25.72 9.89 5.98
CA GLN A 198 27.08 9.38 6.16
C GLN A 198 27.43 8.26 5.17
N PHE A 199 26.47 7.39 4.86
CA PHE A 199 26.66 6.36 3.83
C PHE A 199 26.78 6.97 2.43
N LEU A 200 25.98 7.98 2.09
CA LEU A 200 26.08 8.67 0.80
C LEU A 200 27.44 9.38 0.65
N GLU A 201 27.83 10.16 1.66
CA GLU A 201 29.08 10.91 1.69
C GLU A 201 30.30 9.99 1.56
N SER A 202 30.34 8.89 2.33
CA SER A 202 31.42 7.89 2.23
C SER A 202 31.49 7.16 0.88
N ASN A 203 30.43 7.22 0.07
CA ASN A 203 30.39 6.69 -1.30
C ASN A 203 30.44 7.82 -2.35
N GLY A 204 30.88 9.03 -1.98
CA GLY A 204 31.06 10.17 -2.89
C GLY A 204 29.76 10.77 -3.43
N ARG A 205 28.64 10.58 -2.72
CA ARG A 205 27.32 11.09 -3.13
C ARG A 205 26.83 12.21 -2.20
N GLN A 206 26.02 13.10 -2.76
CA GLN A 206 25.43 14.21 -2.03
C GLN A 206 24.41 13.72 -0.98
N PRO A 207 24.34 14.37 0.20
CA PRO A 207 23.29 14.12 1.19
C PRO A 207 21.89 14.38 0.64
N MET A 208 20.91 13.61 1.14
CA MET A 208 19.48 13.81 0.84
C MET A 208 18.73 14.27 2.11
N GLN A 209 17.74 15.14 1.96
CA GLN A 209 16.94 15.69 3.07
C GLN A 209 15.49 15.23 3.04
N ASN A 210 14.96 14.93 1.85
CA ASN A 210 13.55 14.64 1.62
C ASN A 210 13.26 13.13 1.48
N VAL A 211 14.30 12.33 1.24
CA VAL A 211 14.27 10.87 1.23
C VAL A 211 15.48 10.27 1.97
N LEU A 212 15.37 9.01 2.36
CA LEU A 212 16.50 8.22 2.86
C LEU A 212 17.24 7.54 1.69
N CYS A 213 18.53 7.27 1.89
CA CYS A 213 19.31 6.43 0.99
C CYS A 213 18.62 5.06 0.85
N PRO A 214 18.26 4.66 -0.37
CA PRO A 214 17.55 3.40 -0.59
C PRO A 214 18.47 2.20 -0.36
N ARG A 215 17.88 1.08 0.05
CA ARG A 215 18.52 -0.23 0.12
C ARG A 215 18.02 -1.07 -1.05
N SER A 216 18.92 -1.42 -1.97
CA SER A 216 18.57 -2.16 -3.19
C SER A 216 18.30 -3.65 -2.96
N GLY A 217 18.66 -4.23 -1.82
CA GLY A 217 18.58 -5.69 -1.61
C GLY A 217 17.18 -6.28 -1.80
N GLY A 218 16.12 -5.60 -1.32
CA GLY A 218 14.74 -6.06 -1.52
C GLY A 218 14.30 -5.96 -2.98
N LEU A 219 14.70 -4.90 -3.67
CA LEU A 219 14.44 -4.71 -5.10
C LEU A 219 15.19 -5.74 -5.94
N GLN A 220 16.46 -6.00 -5.63
CA GLN A 220 17.28 -7.02 -6.28
C GLN A 220 16.64 -8.40 -6.15
N LEU A 221 16.27 -8.81 -4.94
CA LEU A 221 15.59 -10.08 -4.72
C LEU A 221 14.31 -10.22 -5.56
N ALA A 222 13.52 -9.14 -5.66
CA ALA A 222 12.32 -9.13 -6.49
C ALA A 222 12.66 -9.32 -7.97
N LEU A 223 13.59 -8.53 -8.51
CA LEU A 223 14.01 -8.59 -9.91
C LEU A 223 14.60 -9.95 -10.28
N ASP A 224 15.39 -10.56 -9.39
CA ASP A 224 16.03 -11.85 -9.62
C ASP A 224 15.03 -13.03 -9.67
N ASN A 225 13.86 -12.90 -9.03
CA ASN A 225 12.90 -14.00 -8.86
C ASN A 225 11.54 -13.78 -9.54
N LEU A 226 11.29 -12.59 -10.08
CA LEU A 226 10.06 -12.24 -10.77
C LEU A 226 10.32 -12.10 -12.27
N SER A 227 10.49 -13.24 -12.94
CA SER A 227 10.82 -13.32 -14.37
C SER A 227 9.70 -12.81 -15.29
N THR A 228 8.46 -12.70 -14.80
CA THR A 228 7.29 -12.24 -15.58
C THR A 228 7.06 -10.73 -15.47
N LEU A 229 7.97 -9.97 -14.86
CA LEU A 229 7.85 -8.51 -14.72
C LEU A 229 7.88 -7.80 -16.08
N ASP A 230 6.94 -6.89 -16.28
CA ASP A 230 6.87 -6.02 -17.46
C ASP A 230 7.55 -4.67 -17.22
N ALA A 231 7.43 -4.11 -16.00
CA ALA A 231 7.93 -2.77 -15.69
C ALA A 231 8.13 -2.48 -14.19
N ILE A 232 8.85 -1.40 -13.92
CA ILE A 232 8.86 -0.70 -12.63
C ILE A 232 8.04 0.59 -12.78
N TYR A 233 7.04 0.78 -11.93
CA TYR A 233 6.42 2.08 -11.70
C TYR A 233 7.17 2.81 -10.59
N ASP A 234 7.88 3.86 -10.96
CA ASP A 234 8.60 4.72 -10.04
C ASP A 234 7.69 5.86 -9.58
N VAL A 235 7.33 5.86 -8.30
CA VAL A 235 6.30 6.72 -7.70
C VAL A 235 6.94 7.67 -6.68
N THR A 236 6.76 8.97 -6.85
CA THR A 236 7.17 9.96 -5.85
C THR A 236 5.92 10.57 -5.24
N VAL A 237 5.72 10.34 -3.95
CA VAL A 237 4.60 10.83 -3.17
C VAL A 237 4.99 12.11 -2.46
N MET A 238 4.16 13.13 -2.59
CA MET A 238 4.29 14.42 -1.91
C MET A 238 2.92 14.83 -1.38
N TYR A 239 2.86 15.35 -0.15
CA TYR A 239 1.61 15.82 0.45
C TYR A 239 1.59 17.34 0.52
N GLY A 240 0.50 17.97 0.08
CA GLY A 240 0.37 19.43 -0.07
C GLY A 240 0.69 20.22 1.19
N GLN A 241 0.25 19.76 2.37
CA GLN A 241 0.55 20.44 3.63
C GLN A 241 2.04 20.47 3.98
N MET A 242 2.87 19.63 3.34
CA MET A 242 4.33 19.66 3.55
C MET A 242 4.97 20.92 2.95
N ARG A 243 4.26 21.70 2.13
CA ARG A 243 4.74 23.01 1.65
C ARG A 243 4.54 24.15 2.65
N MET A 244 3.76 23.94 3.71
CA MET A 244 3.48 25.01 4.68
C MET A 244 4.72 25.29 5.55
N PRO A 245 5.01 26.56 5.92
CA PRO A 245 6.22 26.94 6.63
C PRO A 245 6.53 26.10 7.89
N GLU A 246 5.51 25.78 8.68
CA GLU A 246 5.66 25.02 9.94
C GLU A 246 5.53 23.49 9.78
N ARG A 247 5.40 23.01 8.54
CA ARG A 247 5.05 21.61 8.24
C ARG A 247 5.98 20.97 7.20
N ARG A 248 7.08 21.64 6.84
CA ARG A 248 8.06 21.09 5.89
C ARG A 248 8.56 19.72 6.34
N GLY A 249 8.45 18.72 5.47
CA GLY A 249 8.81 17.34 5.78
C GLY A 249 7.84 16.59 6.72
N MET A 250 6.66 17.15 7.03
CA MET A 250 5.67 16.55 7.93
C MET A 250 4.49 15.96 7.16
N ALA A 251 4.67 14.74 6.65
CA ALA A 251 3.60 13.97 6.03
C ALA A 251 2.45 13.69 7.02
N PRO A 252 1.19 13.58 6.56
CA PRO A 252 0.03 13.49 7.42
C PRO A 252 -0.10 12.07 7.98
N GLY A 253 -0.67 11.91 9.17
CA GLY A 253 -1.12 10.59 9.61
C GLY A 253 -2.39 10.17 8.87
N MET A 254 -2.71 8.88 8.92
CA MET A 254 -3.95 8.33 8.35
C MET A 254 -5.23 9.06 8.82
N PHE A 255 -5.32 9.41 10.12
CA PHE A 255 -6.44 10.17 10.65
C PHE A 255 -6.49 11.59 10.08
N ASP A 256 -5.36 12.29 10.03
CA ASP A 256 -5.32 13.64 9.48
C ASP A 256 -5.68 13.66 7.98
N PHE A 257 -5.22 12.65 7.24
CA PHE A 257 -5.52 12.51 5.82
C PHE A 257 -7.02 12.24 5.58
N CYS A 258 -7.65 11.35 6.36
CA CYS A 258 -9.05 11.01 6.16
C CYS A 258 -10.01 12.06 6.73
N CYS A 259 -9.71 12.59 7.91
CA CYS A 259 -10.65 13.38 8.72
C CYS A 259 -10.18 14.80 9.00
N GLY A 260 -8.91 15.12 8.74
CA GLY A 260 -8.34 16.43 9.02
C GLY A 260 -8.83 17.53 8.07
N PRO A 261 -8.25 18.72 8.18
CA PRO A 261 -8.54 19.84 7.28
C PRO A 261 -8.22 19.50 5.82
N GLN A 262 -8.89 20.17 4.87
CA GLN A 262 -8.69 19.94 3.43
C GLN A 262 -7.22 20.07 2.99
N THR A 263 -6.47 20.95 3.65
CA THR A 263 -5.05 21.16 3.38
C THR A 263 -4.18 19.90 3.54
N PHE A 264 -4.63 18.91 4.31
CA PHE A 264 -3.94 17.63 4.53
C PHE A 264 -4.27 16.58 3.47
N LYS A 265 -5.19 16.93 2.55
CA LYS A 265 -5.81 16.04 1.58
C LYS A 265 -5.46 16.43 0.15
N HIS A 266 -4.39 17.17 -0.04
CA HIS A 266 -3.82 17.41 -1.37
C HIS A 266 -2.68 16.42 -1.56
N LEU A 267 -2.86 15.49 -2.49
CA LEU A 267 -1.91 14.44 -2.79
C LEU A 267 -1.28 14.69 -4.16
N HIS A 268 0.02 14.83 -4.20
CA HIS A 268 0.80 15.02 -5.42
C HIS A 268 1.61 13.75 -5.68
N ILE A 269 1.47 13.18 -6.88
CA ILE A 269 2.13 11.93 -7.27
C ILE A 269 2.91 12.17 -8.56
N HIS A 270 4.23 12.07 -8.51
CA HIS A 270 5.01 11.96 -9.74
C HIS A 270 5.15 10.49 -10.13
N LEU A 271 4.74 10.15 -11.34
CA LEU A 271 4.65 8.76 -11.80
C LEU A 271 5.43 8.56 -13.08
N ASN A 272 6.35 7.60 -13.07
CA ASN A 272 7.07 7.18 -14.26
C ASN A 272 7.00 5.64 -14.41
N ARG A 273 6.86 5.16 -15.65
CA ARG A 273 6.93 3.73 -15.97
C ARG A 273 8.24 3.45 -16.68
N ILE A 274 9.01 2.53 -16.12
CA ILE A 274 10.31 2.12 -16.63
C ILE A 274 10.17 0.67 -17.10
N PRO A 275 10.25 0.39 -18.42
CA PRO A 275 10.27 -0.97 -18.95
C PRO A 275 11.38 -1.80 -18.30
N ILE A 276 11.11 -3.08 -18.03
CA ILE A 276 12.04 -3.94 -17.30
C ILE A 276 13.40 -4.08 -18.01
N GLU A 277 13.43 -3.93 -19.33
CA GLU A 277 14.62 -4.01 -20.17
C GLU A 277 15.61 -2.87 -19.89
N GLN A 278 15.12 -1.74 -19.35
CA GLN A 278 15.94 -0.58 -18.99
C GLN A 278 16.51 -0.68 -17.57
N VAL A 279 16.13 -1.70 -16.80
CA VAL A 279 16.57 -1.87 -15.41
C VAL A 279 17.83 -2.74 -15.38
N PRO A 280 18.93 -2.25 -14.78
CA PRO A 280 20.17 -3.02 -14.70
C PRO A 280 20.00 -4.24 -13.79
N LYS A 281 20.56 -5.38 -14.21
CA LYS A 281 20.50 -6.66 -13.48
C LYS A 281 21.71 -6.89 -12.57
N GLU A 282 22.87 -6.33 -12.92
CA GLU A 282 24.10 -6.49 -12.15
C GLU A 282 23.97 -5.77 -10.79
N LYS A 283 24.46 -6.41 -9.71
CA LYS A 283 24.19 -6.00 -8.33
C LYS A 283 24.65 -4.57 -8.02
N LEU A 284 25.86 -4.20 -8.44
CA LEU A 284 26.42 -2.89 -8.19
C LEU A 284 25.74 -1.83 -9.05
N ALA A 285 25.50 -2.12 -10.33
CA ALA A 285 24.75 -1.27 -11.25
C ALA A 285 23.33 -1.01 -10.74
N LEU A 286 22.61 -2.03 -10.27
CA LEU A 286 21.27 -1.90 -9.69
C LEU A 286 21.28 -1.06 -8.41
N ARG A 287 22.28 -1.26 -7.54
CA ARG A 287 22.45 -0.43 -6.34
C ARG A 287 22.61 1.05 -6.71
N ASN A 288 23.49 1.36 -7.65
CA ASN A 288 23.72 2.73 -8.11
C ASN A 288 22.48 3.31 -8.77
N TRP A 289 21.86 2.57 -9.69
CA TRP A 289 20.61 2.97 -10.35
C TRP A 289 19.49 3.26 -9.35
N THR A 290 19.35 2.44 -8.30
CA THR A 290 18.34 2.67 -7.25
C THR A 290 18.63 3.96 -6.50
N ILE A 291 19.91 4.24 -6.19
CA ILE A 291 20.28 5.52 -5.56
C ILE A 291 19.99 6.69 -6.50
N ASP A 292 20.30 6.58 -7.80
CA ASP A 292 20.04 7.62 -8.79
C ASP A 292 18.54 7.93 -8.94
N ARG A 293 17.67 6.89 -8.87
CA ARG A 293 16.22 7.10 -8.79
C ARG A 293 15.82 7.90 -7.55
N PHE A 294 16.45 7.66 -6.40
CA PHE A 294 16.17 8.40 -5.17
C PHE A 294 16.75 9.82 -5.16
N VAL A 295 17.87 10.06 -5.86
CA VAL A 295 18.38 11.41 -6.12
C VAL A 295 17.36 12.19 -6.97
N GLU A 296 16.75 11.55 -7.96
CA GLU A 296 15.68 12.20 -8.74
C GLU A 296 14.43 12.47 -7.88
N LYS A 297 14.05 11.55 -6.98
CA LYS A 297 12.98 11.80 -6.00
C LYS A 297 13.30 12.98 -5.09
N GLU A 298 14.54 13.07 -4.60
CA GLU A 298 15.00 14.19 -3.78
C GLU A 298 14.80 15.52 -4.51
N ARG A 299 15.24 15.60 -5.78
CA ARG A 299 15.09 16.79 -6.63
C ARG A 299 13.62 17.16 -6.82
N ILE A 300 12.78 16.20 -7.20
CA ILE A 300 11.33 16.41 -7.40
C ILE A 300 10.67 16.94 -6.12
N ILE A 301 10.99 16.39 -4.95
CA ILE A 301 10.41 16.82 -3.68
C ILE A 301 10.94 18.21 -3.27
N ASP A 302 12.19 18.53 -3.58
CA ASP A 302 12.75 19.86 -3.27
C ASP A 302 12.16 20.97 -4.14
N GLU A 303 11.94 20.69 -5.43
CA GLU A 303 11.20 21.57 -6.35
C GLU A 303 9.76 21.77 -5.89
N PHE A 304 9.10 20.70 -5.45
CA PHE A 304 7.76 20.77 -4.87
C PHE A 304 7.67 21.70 -3.64
N TYR A 305 8.74 21.82 -2.85
CA TYR A 305 8.79 22.78 -1.74
C TYR A 305 9.07 24.21 -2.18
N SER A 306 9.84 24.39 -3.25
CA SER A 306 10.34 25.69 -3.67
C SER A 306 9.30 26.45 -4.53
N ASP A 307 8.55 25.74 -5.36
CA ASP A 307 7.59 26.33 -6.31
C ASP A 307 6.16 25.76 -6.16
N SER A 308 5.18 26.41 -6.79
CA SER A 308 3.89 25.76 -7.07
C SER A 308 4.07 24.82 -8.25
N PRO A 309 3.93 23.50 -8.07
CA PRO A 309 4.28 22.53 -9.11
C PRO A 309 3.37 22.70 -10.34
N GLU A 310 3.91 23.30 -11.39
CA GLU A 310 3.24 23.46 -12.69
C GLU A 310 3.20 22.13 -13.46
N GLY A 311 2.22 21.97 -14.36
CA GLY A 311 2.14 20.81 -15.26
C GLY A 311 1.48 19.54 -14.69
N GLY A 312 1.02 19.57 -13.44
CA GLY A 312 0.23 18.49 -12.85
C GLY A 312 -1.15 18.34 -13.48
N THR A 313 -1.60 17.10 -13.67
CA THR A 313 -2.96 16.79 -14.15
C THR A 313 -3.82 16.36 -12.96
N PRO A 314 -4.97 17.01 -12.71
CA PRO A 314 -5.92 16.54 -11.72
C PRO A 314 -6.38 15.11 -12.05
N LEU A 315 -6.29 14.23 -11.07
CA LEU A 315 -6.76 12.85 -11.18
C LEU A 315 -8.06 12.72 -10.38
N PRO A 316 -9.22 12.58 -11.05
CA PRO A 316 -10.49 12.48 -10.35
C PRO A 316 -10.53 11.25 -9.44
N CYS A 317 -11.19 11.37 -8.29
CA CYS A 317 -11.43 10.24 -7.38
C CYS A 317 -12.14 9.08 -8.09
N VAL A 318 -11.92 7.85 -7.62
CA VAL A 318 -12.64 6.67 -8.09
C VAL A 318 -14.14 6.93 -7.92
N PRO A 319 -14.97 6.70 -8.96
CA PRO A 319 -16.39 6.99 -8.88
C PRO A 319 -17.06 6.26 -7.72
N ILE A 320 -17.95 6.96 -7.01
CA ILE A 320 -18.71 6.39 -5.88
C ILE A 320 -19.48 5.14 -6.31
N SER A 321 -19.95 5.06 -7.57
CA SER A 321 -20.61 3.88 -8.11
C SER A 321 -19.74 2.61 -8.07
N GLN A 322 -18.42 2.75 -8.08
CA GLN A 322 -17.49 1.62 -8.01
C GLN A 322 -17.13 1.23 -6.57
N THR A 323 -17.11 2.19 -5.64
CA THR A 323 -16.69 1.96 -4.24
C THR A 323 -17.87 1.67 -3.32
N LEU A 324 -19.01 2.33 -3.55
CA LEU A 324 -20.21 2.24 -2.71
C LEU A 324 -20.78 0.83 -2.58
N PRO A 325 -20.89 -0.02 -3.62
CA PRO A 325 -21.45 -1.37 -3.46
C PRO A 325 -20.66 -2.21 -2.45
N SER A 326 -19.32 -2.17 -2.52
CA SER A 326 -18.46 -2.86 -1.57
C SER A 326 -18.58 -2.26 -0.17
N THR A 327 -18.64 -0.93 -0.07
CA THR A 327 -18.84 -0.24 1.21
C THR A 327 -20.16 -0.60 1.87
N LEU A 328 -21.26 -0.66 1.10
CA LEU A 328 -22.58 -1.07 1.60
C LEU A 328 -22.58 -2.53 2.03
N PHE A 329 -21.93 -3.42 1.27
CA PHE A 329 -21.75 -4.81 1.65
C PHE A 329 -21.07 -4.94 3.02
N PHE A 330 -19.91 -4.30 3.20
CA PHE A 330 -19.19 -4.37 4.48
C PHE A 330 -19.93 -3.65 5.62
N SER A 331 -20.60 -2.54 5.33
CA SER A 331 -21.44 -1.84 6.32
C SER A 331 -22.61 -2.71 6.79
N ALA A 332 -23.33 -3.35 5.86
CA ALA A 332 -24.39 -4.28 6.20
C ALA A 332 -23.86 -5.48 6.98
N ALA A 333 -22.71 -6.03 6.58
CA ALA A 333 -22.07 -7.14 7.28
C ALA A 333 -21.64 -6.77 8.70
N LEU A 334 -21.23 -5.51 8.95
CA LEU A 334 -20.90 -5.02 10.29
C LEU A 334 -22.12 -4.88 11.19
N VAL A 335 -23.27 -4.55 10.63
CA VAL A 335 -24.52 -4.40 11.38
C VAL A 335 -25.25 -5.75 11.59
N ALA A 336 -25.01 -6.74 10.73
CA ALA A 336 -25.68 -8.03 10.77
C ALA A 336 -25.66 -8.79 12.13
N PRO A 337 -24.58 -8.76 12.95
CA PRO A 337 -24.56 -9.37 14.27
C PRO A 337 -25.63 -8.87 15.26
N PHE A 338 -26.09 -7.63 15.10
CA PHE A 338 -27.15 -7.06 15.95
C PHE A 338 -28.52 -7.67 15.66
N PHE A 339 -28.71 -8.22 14.46
CA PHE A 339 -29.97 -8.82 14.02
C PHE A 339 -29.94 -10.35 13.98
N SER A 340 -28.75 -10.97 14.05
CA SER A 340 -28.60 -12.42 14.02
C SER A 340 -27.54 -12.91 14.99
N ARG A 341 -27.98 -13.65 16.02
CA ARG A 341 -27.08 -14.32 16.98
C ARG A 341 -26.13 -15.29 16.29
N THR A 342 -26.56 -15.92 15.20
CA THR A 342 -25.73 -16.85 14.42
C THR A 342 -24.55 -16.10 13.79
N ILE A 343 -24.80 -14.95 13.15
CA ILE A 343 -23.75 -14.12 12.55
C ILE A 343 -22.82 -13.59 13.64
N GLY A 344 -23.36 -13.13 14.77
CA GLY A 344 -22.56 -12.72 15.92
C GLY A 344 -21.63 -13.84 16.42
N ARG A 345 -22.11 -15.08 16.51
CA ARG A 345 -21.28 -16.25 16.85
C ARG A 345 -20.19 -16.51 15.82
N ILE A 346 -20.50 -16.43 14.52
CA ILE A 346 -19.51 -16.60 13.45
C ILE A 346 -18.38 -15.57 13.62
N TYR A 347 -18.71 -14.30 13.83
CA TYR A 347 -17.70 -13.24 13.98
C TYR A 347 -16.84 -13.42 15.23
N LEU A 348 -17.43 -13.81 16.36
CA LEU A 348 -16.67 -14.14 17.56
C LEU A 348 -15.72 -15.32 17.32
N LEU A 349 -16.16 -16.35 16.60
CA LEU A 349 -15.31 -17.48 16.22
C LEU A 349 -14.18 -17.06 15.26
N THR A 350 -14.47 -16.21 14.28
CA THR A 350 -13.45 -15.64 13.37
C THR A 350 -12.37 -14.91 14.16
N ILE A 351 -12.76 -14.03 15.08
CA ILE A 351 -11.81 -13.30 15.94
C ILE A 351 -11.01 -14.29 16.79
N ALA A 352 -11.69 -15.24 17.45
CA ALA A 352 -11.07 -16.25 18.30
C ALA A 352 -10.13 -17.20 17.53
N SER A 353 -10.29 -17.34 16.22
CA SER A 353 -9.39 -18.15 15.37
C SER A 353 -8.03 -17.48 15.14
N SER A 354 -7.88 -16.17 15.40
CA SER A 354 -6.66 -15.41 15.06
C SER A 354 -5.35 -16.04 15.59
N PRO A 355 -5.25 -16.51 16.84
CA PRO A 355 -4.04 -17.17 17.33
C PRO A 355 -3.70 -18.45 16.55
N LEU A 356 -4.71 -19.22 16.13
CA LEU A 356 -4.51 -20.42 15.31
C LEU A 356 -4.03 -20.06 13.91
N LEU A 357 -4.57 -19.00 13.31
CA LEU A 357 -4.14 -18.50 12.00
C LEU A 357 -2.68 -18.02 12.04
N ILE A 358 -2.28 -17.33 13.12
CA ILE A 358 -0.90 -16.90 13.35
C ILE A 358 0.02 -18.11 13.57
N ALA A 359 -0.40 -19.09 14.37
CA ALA A 359 0.35 -20.33 14.59
C ALA A 359 0.55 -21.11 13.28
N TRP A 360 -0.48 -21.15 12.43
CA TRP A 360 -0.42 -21.80 11.12
C TRP A 360 0.68 -21.20 10.22
N LEU A 361 0.83 -19.87 10.19
CA LEU A 361 1.91 -19.22 9.44
C LEU A 361 3.31 -19.66 9.91
N HIS A 362 3.48 -19.85 11.22
CA HIS A 362 4.76 -20.30 11.79
C HIS A 362 5.02 -21.78 11.48
N ILE A 363 4.02 -22.64 11.63
CA ILE A 363 4.11 -24.08 11.33
C ILE A 363 4.50 -24.31 9.86
N ARG A 364 3.93 -23.51 8.95
CA ARG A 364 4.23 -23.57 7.51
C ARG A 364 5.55 -22.90 7.12
N LYS A 365 6.29 -22.32 8.09
CA LYS A 365 7.55 -21.58 7.87
C LYS A 365 7.39 -20.47 6.82
N CYS A 366 6.25 -19.78 6.88
CA CYS A 366 5.87 -18.72 5.96
C CYS A 366 6.45 -17.36 6.37
N VAL A 367 6.69 -17.16 7.66
CA VAL A 367 7.09 -15.89 8.30
C VAL A 367 8.28 -16.04 9.22
#